data_AF-A0A7I9WBV8-F1
#
_entry.id   AF-A0A7I9WBV8-F1
#
_cell.length_a   1.000
_cell.length_b   1.000
_cell.length_c   1.000
_cell.angle_alpha   90.00
_cell.angle_beta   90.00
_cell.angle_gamma   90.00
#
_symmetry.space_group_name_H-M   'P 1'
#
loop_
_entity.id
_entity.type
_entity.pdbx_description
1 polymer ?
#
loop_
_entity_poly.entity_id
_entity_poly.type
_entity_poly.pdbx_seq_one_letter_code
_entity_poly.pdbx_strand_id
1 'polypeptide(L)' 'MTPTELDVVRLVSEGLGNKDIAARLFMSHRTVQTHLTHVYSKLAVTSRVALAQEAARHG' A
#
# COMPACT_ATOMS: atom_id res chain seq x y z
N MET A 1 9.78 2.27 6.61
CA MET A 1 8.67 1.33 6.32
C MET A 1 9.17 -0.09 6.51
N THR A 2 8.30 -1.05 6.83
CA THR A 2 8.66 -2.48 6.85
C THR A 2 8.72 -3.06 5.43
N PRO A 3 9.35 -4.22 5.20
CA PRO A 3 9.33 -4.89 3.89
C PRO A 3 7.91 -5.10 3.35
N THR A 4 6.99 -5.56 4.20
CA THR A 4 5.58 -5.75 3.83
C THR A 4 4.89 -4.44 3.46
N GLU A 5 5.17 -3.34 4.17
CA GLU A 5 4.62 -2.02 3.82
C GLU A 5 5.12 -1.56 2.43
N LEU A 6 6.40 -1.79 2.13
CA LEU A 6 6.96 -1.47 0.81
C LEU A 6 6.32 -2.30 -0.30
N ASP A 7 6.11 -3.61 -0.08
CA ASP A 7 5.41 -4.48 -1.03
C ASP A 7 3.97 -4.02 -1.27
N VAL A 8 3.25 -3.63 -0.21
CA VAL A 8 1.90 -3.06 -0.33
C VAL A 8 1.92 -1.77 -1.15
N VAL A 9 2.86 -0.85 -0.89
CA VAL A 9 2.99 0.41 -1.65
C VAL A 9 3.26 0.15 -3.13
N ARG A 10 4.17 -0.78 -3.45
CA ARG A 10 4.48 -1.16 -4.83
C ARG A 10 3.25 -1.70 -5.56
N LEU A 11 2.49 -2.59 -4.93
CA LEU A 11 1.29 -3.13 -5.56
C LEU A 11 0.17 -2.07 -5.68
N VAL A 12 0.13 -1.08 -4.77
CA VAL A 12 -0.78 0.06 -4.89
C VAL A 12 -0.45 0.92 -6.11
N SER A 13 0.84 1.19 -6.36
CA SER A 13 1.28 1.99 -7.52
C SER A 13 1.05 1.25 -8.84
N GLU A 14 1.03 -0.08 -8.84
CA GLU A 14 0.57 -0.92 -9.95
C GLU A 14 -0.97 -0.89 -10.15
N GLY A 15 -1.71 -0.22 -9.27
CA GLY A 15 -3.17 -0.07 -9.38
C GLY A 15 -4.00 -1.15 -8.69
N LEU A 16 -3.39 -2.07 -7.93
CA LEU A 16 -4.11 -3.22 -7.37
C LEU A 16 -4.96 -2.93 -6.14
N GLY A 17 -6.21 -3.39 -6.11
CA GLY A 17 -7.07 -3.28 -4.93
C GLY A 17 -6.60 -4.14 -3.75
N ASN A 18 -7.11 -3.85 -2.54
CA ASN A 18 -6.70 -4.55 -1.31
C ASN A 18 -6.92 -6.08 -1.38
N LYS A 19 -7.94 -6.54 -2.11
CA LYS A 19 -8.21 -7.98 -2.29
C LYS A 19 -7.14 -8.65 -3.15
N ASP A 20 -6.72 -8.00 -4.22
CA ASP A 20 -5.69 -8.53 -5.13
C ASP A 20 -4.31 -8.51 -4.45
N ILE A 21 -4.02 -7.44 -3.70
CA ILE A 21 -2.81 -7.34 -2.86
C ILE A 21 -2.80 -8.46 -1.82
N ALA A 22 -3.92 -8.67 -1.14
CA ALA A 22 -4.07 -9.74 -0.16
C ALA A 22 -3.80 -11.12 -0.76
N ALA A 23 -4.34 -11.39 -1.94
CA ALA A 23 -4.09 -12.63 -2.66
C ALA A 23 -2.61 -12.80 -3.04
N ARG A 24 -1.94 -11.74 -3.55
CA ARG A 24 -0.52 -11.79 -3.92
C ARG A 24 0.42 -11.94 -2.74
N LEU A 25 0.10 -11.33 -1.60
CA LEU A 25 0.92 -11.34 -0.39
C LEU A 25 0.50 -12.44 0.61
N PHE A 26 -0.41 -13.34 0.22
CA PHE A 26 -0.91 -14.44 1.05
C PHE A 26 -1.38 -13.99 2.44
N MET A 27 -2.15 -12.90 2.50
CA MET A 27 -2.69 -12.34 3.74
C MET A 27 -4.15 -11.92 3.61
N SER A 28 -4.80 -11.54 4.71
CA SER A 28 -6.18 -11.04 4.66
C SER A 28 -6.24 -9.61 4.09
N HIS A 29 -7.33 -9.25 3.42
CA HIS A 29 -7.55 -7.87 2.97
C HIS A 29 -7.58 -6.86 4.14
N ARG A 30 -7.96 -7.32 5.34
CA ARG A 30 -7.93 -6.52 6.57
C ARG A 30 -6.49 -6.22 7.00
N THR A 31 -5.58 -7.19 6.87
CA THR A 31 -4.15 -7.00 7.12
C THR A 31 -3.56 -5.98 6.16
N VAL A 32 -3.91 -6.05 4.87
CA VAL A 32 -3.51 -5.04 3.87
C VAL A 32 -4.02 -3.65 4.26
N GLN A 33 -5.26 -3.54 4.71
CA GLN A 33 -5.82 -2.26 5.18
C GLN A 33 -5.04 -1.70 6.39
N THR A 34 -4.65 -2.55 7.35
CA THR A 34 -3.80 -2.13 8.47
C THR A 34 -2.44 -1.60 8.00
N HIS A 35 -1.78 -2.29 7.07
CA HIS A 35 -0.54 -1.79 6.48
C HIS A 35 -0.74 -0.44 5.77
N LEU A 36 -1.82 -0.29 5.00
CA LEU A 36 -2.14 0.98 4.34
C LEU A 36 -2.35 2.11 5.34
N THR A 37 -3.07 1.87 6.45
CA THR A 37 -3.23 2.88 7.50
C THR A 37 -1.89 3.33 8.09
N HIS A 38 -0.98 2.39 8.34
CA HIS A 38 0.36 2.74 8.83
C HIS A 38 1.18 3.49 7.78
N VAL A 39 1.11 3.09 6.52
CA VAL A 39 1.78 3.77 5.40
C VAL A 39 1.25 5.20 5.23
N TYR A 40 -0.06 5.39 5.23
CA TYR A 40 -0.71 6.70 5.14
C TYR A 40 -0.21 7.64 6.25
N SER A 41 -0.14 7.14 7.49
CA SER A 41 0.40 7.90 8.61
C SER A 41 1.88 8.23 8.44
N LYS A 42 2.71 7.28 7.97
CA LYS A 42 4.17 7.47 7.79
C LYS A 42 4.52 8.44 6.66
N LEU A 43 3.71 8.46 5.60
CA LEU A 43 3.93 9.31 4.42
C LEU A 43 3.12 10.59 4.45
N ALA A 44 2.34 10.83 5.51
CA ALA A 44 1.41 11.96 5.63
C ALA A 44 0.46 12.11 4.42
N VAL A 45 0.04 10.98 3.83
CA VAL A 45 -0.93 10.94 2.73
C VAL A 45 -2.29 10.50 3.23
N THR A 46 -3.35 11.04 2.64
CA THR A 46 -4.73 10.81 3.11
C THR A 46 -5.56 9.91 2.20
N SER A 47 -5.01 9.51 1.05
CA SER A 47 -5.72 8.69 0.08
C SER A 47 -4.82 7.71 -0.64
N ARG A 48 -5.45 6.66 -1.18
CA ARG A 48 -4.80 5.69 -2.04
C ARG A 48 -4.21 6.32 -3.30
N VAL A 49 -4.91 7.30 -3.88
CA VAL A 49 -4.43 8.03 -5.06
C VAL A 49 -3.20 8.86 -4.71
N ALA A 50 -3.22 9.58 -3.58
CA ALA A 50 -2.06 10.30 -3.09
C ALA A 50 -0.88 9.35 -2.82
N LEU A 51 -1.13 8.17 -2.24
CA LEU A 51 -0.11 7.15 -2.05
C LEU A 51 0.48 6.67 -3.37
N ALA A 52 -0.34 6.39 -4.38
CA ALA A 52 0.13 5.94 -5.69
C ALA A 52 0.96 7.02 -6.40
N GLN A 53 0.55 8.29 -6.30
CA GLN A 53 1.32 9.43 -6.82
C GLN A 53 2.65 9.58 -6.10
N GLU A 54 2.67 9.44 -4.77
CA GLU A 54 3.88 9.54 -3.98
C GLU A 54 4.86 8.40 -4.29
N ALA A 55 4.36 7.17 -4.42
CA ALA A 55 5.16 6.02 -4.85
C ALA A 55 5.78 6.23 -6.24
N ALA A 56 5.07 6.88 -7.16
CA ALA A 56 5.56 7.19 -8.49
C ALA A 56 6.62 8.31 -8.52
N ARG A 57 6.70 9.16 -7.49
CA ARG A 57 7.77 10.19 -7.36
C ARG A 57 9.09 9.61 -6.86
N HIS A 58 9.03 8.48 -6.18
CA HIS A 58 10.17 7.86 -5.50
C HIS A 58 10.64 6.54 -6.15
N GLY A 59 10.04 6.16 -7.28
CA GLY A 59 10.44 5.03 -8.13
C GLY A 59 11.05 5.51 -9.43
#